data_AF-A0A661M055-F1
#
_entry.id   AF-A0A661M055-F1
#
_cell.length_a   1.000
_cell.length_b   1.000
_cell.length_c   1.000
_cell.angle_alpha   90.00
_cell.angle_beta   90.00
_cell.angle_gamma   90.00
#
_symmetry.space_group_name_H-M   'P 1'
#
loop_
_entity.id
_entity.type
_entity.pdbx_description
1 polymer ?
#
loop_
_entity_poly.entity_id
_entity_poly.type
_entity_poly.pdbx_seq_one_letter_code
_entity_poly.pdbx_strand_id
1 'polypeptide(L)'
;MTRVDCISNRNIRIIVAYVQNRVGQSEALFEGLPYPTEEYNCASDFFLNEDEWTTYENFEKIFRRARELVGEPYFFFNCGASCSFTGAWGRLTYFARVFRSPKDGFHRLPFFNKTFNDTKEIRIVRPTFYDKSSKNLRLVLQVRFHDDFDPNRDYIGDPYLRGIISSIPSLWGLPPAAVKEPLNPYDPVKLFTEEPELAPYGLSPTIEGNQLIVRDPISGNKVVAGKKIILVPERINGQGVYLGKYSELPTPSSQVGPDEKTAILITKTITTTSRILLKQGEIFMAPYSILDVTFRPFPFLRRLLQALRPHGRSNETDFLLTDTIERLRENVEAKRAAYAALERTNAELKEAKKELARYAAELERRVAERTAQLVEARAQLLELNSSLQQKVEAQLLELERHRELRRYLPPKIAERILKDGTEFGRNLQRKFMTIVFSDIRNFSSITDSLEPEEIVQLLNEYHSEMIEIVHSYGGTLNKIMGDGLVIFF
;
A
#
# COMPACT_ATOMS: atom_id res chain seq x y z
N MET A 1 9.82 -6.73 -8.04
CA MET A 1 10.09 -7.14 -6.66
C MET A 1 10.82 -6.00 -5.98
N THR A 2 10.23 -5.42 -4.94
CA THR A 2 10.90 -4.44 -4.09
C THR A 2 12.16 -5.07 -3.50
N ARG A 3 13.26 -4.32 -3.46
CA ARG A 3 14.53 -4.74 -2.87
C ARG A 3 14.24 -5.20 -1.43
N VAL A 4 14.79 -6.36 -1.03
CA VAL A 4 14.64 -6.83 0.36
C VAL A 4 15.50 -5.93 1.25
N ASP A 5 14.90 -5.39 2.31
CA ASP A 5 15.59 -4.54 3.28
C ASP A 5 16.60 -5.38 4.05
N CYS A 6 17.89 -5.12 3.84
CA CYS A 6 18.97 -5.94 4.40
C CYS A 6 19.75 -5.21 5.50
N ILE A 7 20.10 -5.96 6.54
CA ILE A 7 20.96 -5.54 7.65
C ILE A 7 22.16 -6.48 7.70
N SER A 8 23.36 -5.93 7.87
CA SER A 8 24.57 -6.75 7.99
C SER A 8 24.55 -7.53 9.31
N ASN A 9 24.96 -8.79 9.25
CA ASN A 9 25.12 -9.67 10.42
C ASN A 9 26.18 -9.17 11.42
N ARG A 10 26.97 -8.16 11.04
CA ARG A 10 27.82 -7.39 12.00
C ARG A 10 27.01 -6.82 13.16
N ASN A 11 25.77 -6.36 12.91
CA ASN A 11 24.90 -5.89 13.99
C ASN A 11 24.46 -7.04 14.90
N ILE A 12 24.20 -8.22 14.32
CA ILE A 12 23.86 -9.42 15.09
C ILE A 12 25.02 -9.82 16.00
N ARG A 13 26.26 -9.74 15.52
CA ARG A 13 27.46 -10.01 16.33
C ARG A 13 27.58 -9.06 17.53
N ILE A 14 27.24 -7.77 17.35
CA ILE A 14 27.20 -6.80 18.45
C ILE A 14 26.14 -7.22 19.48
N ILE A 15 24.94 -7.56 19.04
CA ILE A 15 23.84 -8.01 19.90
C ILE A 15 24.25 -9.25 20.69
N VAL A 16 24.80 -10.26 20.01
CA VAL A 16 25.24 -11.52 20.62
C VAL A 16 26.33 -11.26 21.65
N ALA A 17 27.34 -10.45 21.33
CA ALA A 17 28.41 -10.14 22.26
C ALA A 17 27.88 -9.40 23.50
N TYR A 18 26.88 -8.52 23.34
CA TYR A 18 26.22 -7.85 24.46
C TYR A 18 25.46 -8.83 25.35
N VAL A 19 24.64 -9.70 24.74
CA VAL A 19 23.86 -10.73 25.44
C VAL A 19 24.79 -11.69 26.18
N GLN A 20 25.84 -12.21 25.52
CA GLN A 20 26.84 -13.08 26.14
C GLN A 20 27.51 -12.42 27.34
N ASN A 21 27.87 -11.13 27.24
CA ASN A 21 28.47 -10.40 28.36
C ASN A 21 27.52 -10.26 29.56
N ARG A 22 26.20 -10.20 29.34
CA ARG A 22 25.19 -9.99 30.37
C ARG A 22 24.66 -11.28 30.98
N VAL A 23 24.33 -12.27 30.16
CA VAL A 23 23.61 -13.50 30.57
C VAL A 23 24.37 -14.79 30.27
N GLY A 24 25.52 -14.73 29.58
CA GLY A 24 26.39 -15.89 29.33
C GLY A 24 25.93 -16.86 28.24
N GLN A 25 24.68 -16.79 27.77
CA GLN A 25 24.12 -17.66 26.73
C GLN A 25 23.42 -16.85 25.64
N SER A 26 23.56 -17.24 24.37
CA SER A 26 23.00 -16.52 23.22
C SER A 26 22.38 -17.41 22.15
N GLU A 27 22.32 -18.73 22.37
CA GLU A 27 21.88 -19.73 21.39
C GLU A 27 20.39 -19.58 21.03
N ALA A 28 19.56 -19.23 22.03
CA ALA A 28 18.12 -19.02 21.86
C ALA A 28 17.77 -17.82 20.95
N LEU A 29 18.72 -16.93 20.65
CA LEU A 29 18.47 -15.75 19.81
C LEU A 29 18.00 -16.15 18.41
N PHE A 30 18.51 -17.25 17.87
CA PHE A 30 18.31 -17.64 16.48
C PHE A 30 17.21 -18.69 16.27
N GLU A 31 16.57 -19.16 17.35
CA GLU A 31 15.66 -20.28 17.33
C GLU A 31 14.45 -20.04 16.39
N GLY A 32 14.21 -20.96 15.46
CA GLY A 32 13.09 -20.88 14.52
C GLY A 32 13.16 -19.74 13.49
N LEU A 33 14.31 -19.08 13.33
CA LEU A 33 14.51 -18.07 12.28
C LEU A 33 14.94 -18.71 10.96
N PRO A 34 14.42 -18.25 9.81
CA PRO A 34 14.85 -18.74 8.51
C PRO A 34 16.28 -18.28 8.19
N TYR A 35 17.09 -19.20 7.67
CA TYR A 35 18.43 -18.97 7.15
C TYR A 35 18.71 -19.88 5.94
N PRO A 36 19.74 -19.61 5.12
CA PRO A 36 20.07 -20.45 3.96
C PRO A 36 20.62 -21.82 4.39
N THR A 37 19.72 -22.81 4.57
CA THR A 37 20.07 -24.17 5.02
C THR A 37 20.91 -24.96 4.03
N GLU A 38 20.96 -24.53 2.77
CA GLU A 38 21.79 -25.15 1.72
C GLU A 38 23.28 -24.80 1.87
N GLU A 39 23.59 -23.63 2.46
CA GLU A 39 24.95 -23.12 2.60
C GLU A 39 25.49 -23.21 4.04
N TYR A 40 24.60 -23.26 5.04
CA TYR A 40 24.94 -23.23 6.46
C TYR A 40 24.34 -24.39 7.23
N ASN A 41 25.15 -25.04 8.08
CA ASN A 41 24.73 -26.19 8.88
C ASN A 41 23.77 -25.80 10.02
N CYS A 42 23.96 -24.61 10.60
CA CYS A 42 23.08 -24.09 11.65
C CYS A 42 22.86 -22.58 11.52
N ALA A 43 21.79 -22.09 12.15
CA ALA A 43 21.44 -20.66 12.12
C ALA A 43 22.57 -19.78 12.66
N SER A 44 23.25 -20.24 13.72
CA SER A 44 24.35 -19.51 14.35
C SER A 44 25.50 -19.25 13.37
N ASP A 45 25.84 -20.22 12.51
CA ASP A 45 26.93 -20.07 11.53
C ASP A 45 26.62 -18.94 10.55
N PHE A 46 25.37 -18.85 10.08
CA PHE A 46 24.92 -17.78 9.20
C PHE A 46 24.88 -16.43 9.93
N PHE A 47 24.14 -16.34 11.04
CA PHE A 47 23.87 -15.08 11.73
C PHE A 47 25.11 -14.47 12.42
N LEU A 48 26.14 -15.26 12.72
CA LEU A 48 27.42 -14.77 13.26
C LEU A 48 28.47 -14.47 12.19
N ASN A 49 28.23 -14.84 10.93
CA ASN A 49 29.12 -14.51 9.82
C ASN A 49 29.00 -13.01 9.46
N GLU A 50 30.05 -12.22 9.73
CA GLU A 50 30.06 -10.77 9.51
C GLU A 50 29.98 -10.34 8.03
N ASP A 51 30.31 -11.23 7.11
CA ASP A 51 30.28 -10.93 5.68
C ASP A 51 28.89 -11.16 5.05
N GLU A 52 27.99 -11.78 5.80
CA GLU A 52 26.61 -12.01 5.42
C GLU A 52 25.65 -10.86 5.77
N TRP A 53 24.51 -10.88 5.09
CA TRP A 53 23.40 -9.97 5.30
C TRP A 53 22.12 -10.76 5.55
N THR A 54 21.29 -10.25 6.45
CA THR A 54 19.98 -10.83 6.74
C THR A 54 18.88 -9.79 6.53
N THR A 55 17.63 -10.25 6.54
CA THR A 55 16.48 -9.35 6.40
C THR A 55 16.32 -8.47 7.64
N TYR A 56 15.76 -7.27 7.46
CA TYR A 56 15.43 -6.40 8.58
C TYR A 56 14.50 -7.11 9.60
N GLU A 57 13.56 -7.91 9.13
CA GLU A 57 12.64 -8.67 9.99
C GLU A 57 13.37 -9.70 10.87
N ASN A 58 14.35 -10.43 10.33
CA ASN A 58 15.17 -11.34 11.12
C ASN A 58 16.00 -10.56 12.16
N PHE A 59 16.60 -9.44 11.75
CA PHE A 59 17.33 -8.56 12.67
C PHE A 59 16.44 -8.08 13.82
N GLU A 60 15.23 -7.60 13.52
CA GLU A 60 14.29 -7.12 14.52
C GLU A 60 13.90 -8.21 15.52
N LYS A 61 13.56 -9.42 15.04
CA LYS A 61 13.22 -10.56 15.89
C LYS A 61 14.37 -10.93 16.83
N ILE A 62 15.61 -11.02 16.30
CA ILE A 62 16.80 -11.30 17.11
C ILE A 62 16.99 -10.22 18.17
N PHE A 63 16.86 -8.95 17.78
CA PHE A 63 17.16 -7.84 18.67
C PHE A 63 16.13 -7.72 19.80
N ARG A 64 14.84 -7.98 19.52
CA ARG A 64 13.77 -8.02 20.54
C ARG A 64 13.93 -9.21 21.49
N ARG A 65 14.26 -10.41 20.99
CA ARG A 65 14.59 -11.56 21.85
C ARG A 65 15.77 -11.26 22.77
N ALA A 66 16.81 -10.60 22.24
CA ALA A 66 17.95 -10.17 23.04
C ALA A 66 17.54 -9.21 24.17
N ARG A 67 16.62 -8.27 23.89
CA ARG A 67 16.06 -7.36 24.90
C ARG A 67 15.26 -8.11 25.96
N GLU A 68 14.49 -9.12 25.57
CA GLU A 68 13.72 -9.95 26.50
C GLU A 68 14.63 -10.78 27.42
N LEU A 69 15.67 -11.40 26.86
CA LEU A 69 16.64 -12.19 27.62
C LEU A 69 17.43 -11.35 28.63
N VAL A 70 17.86 -10.14 28.25
CA VAL A 70 18.66 -9.27 29.15
C VAL A 70 17.78 -8.50 30.13
N GLY A 71 16.59 -8.07 29.72
CA GLY A 71 15.59 -7.49 30.63
C GLY A 71 15.94 -6.13 31.25
N GLU A 72 16.84 -5.34 30.64
CA GLU A 72 17.30 -4.06 31.22
C GLU A 72 16.62 -2.82 30.58
N PRO A 73 16.50 -1.70 31.32
CA PRO A 73 16.09 -0.42 30.74
C PRO A 73 17.09 0.10 29.72
N TYR A 74 16.60 0.79 28.69
CA TYR A 74 17.43 1.36 27.62
C TYR A 74 18.33 0.34 26.89
N PHE A 75 17.92 -0.94 26.89
CA PHE A 75 18.66 -2.05 26.29
C PHE A 75 19.25 -1.73 24.90
N PHE A 76 18.44 -1.24 23.96
CA PHE A 76 18.90 -0.97 22.59
C PHE A 76 20.07 0.03 22.56
N PHE A 77 19.98 1.12 23.35
CA PHE A 77 21.05 2.11 23.46
C PHE A 77 22.30 1.51 24.12
N ASN A 78 22.14 0.78 25.22
CA ASN A 78 23.26 0.16 25.92
C ASN A 78 23.95 -0.89 25.06
N CYS A 79 23.18 -1.71 24.33
CA CYS A 79 23.68 -2.68 23.38
C CYS A 79 24.52 -2.01 22.29
N GLY A 80 24.04 -0.92 21.70
CA GLY A 80 24.81 -0.13 20.73
C GLY A 80 26.05 0.52 21.33
N ALA A 81 25.96 1.03 22.56
CA ALA A 81 27.10 1.61 23.27
C ALA A 81 28.15 0.56 23.67
N SER A 82 27.74 -0.71 23.75
CA SER A 82 28.57 -1.81 24.22
C SER A 82 29.73 -2.15 23.32
N CYS A 83 29.61 -1.79 22.03
CA CYS A 83 30.62 -2.06 21.02
C CYS A 83 32.03 -1.73 21.54
N SER A 84 32.19 -0.56 22.17
CA SER A 84 33.49 -0.03 22.61
C SER A 84 34.25 -0.94 23.59
N PHE A 85 33.56 -1.75 24.38
CA PHE A 85 34.18 -2.61 25.40
C PHE A 85 34.03 -4.11 25.14
N THR A 86 33.03 -4.55 24.37
CA THR A 86 32.86 -5.97 24.00
C THR A 86 33.84 -6.41 22.90
N GLY A 87 34.51 -5.46 22.23
CA GLY A 87 35.39 -5.75 21.09
C GLY A 87 34.63 -6.21 19.84
N ALA A 88 33.30 -6.20 19.87
CA ALA A 88 32.41 -6.65 18.80
C ALA A 88 32.27 -5.64 17.64
N TRP A 89 33.12 -4.61 17.59
CA TRP A 89 33.23 -3.67 16.46
C TRP A 89 33.59 -4.37 15.13
N GLY A 90 33.91 -5.67 15.12
CA GLY A 90 34.32 -6.39 13.91
C GLY A 90 35.55 -5.70 13.29
N ARG A 91 35.52 -5.46 11.97
CA ARG A 91 36.55 -4.67 11.27
C ARG A 91 36.72 -3.25 11.79
N LEU A 92 35.79 -2.70 12.58
CA LEU A 92 35.98 -1.38 13.18
C LEU A 92 37.00 -1.37 14.34
N THR A 93 37.38 -2.51 14.91
CA THR A 93 38.55 -2.57 15.82
C THR A 93 39.85 -2.17 15.11
N TYR A 94 39.94 -2.40 13.79
CA TYR A 94 41.03 -1.90 12.94
C TYR A 94 41.08 -0.35 12.93
N PHE A 95 39.94 0.33 13.11
CA PHE A 95 39.89 1.79 13.14
C PHE A 95 40.58 2.40 14.34
N ALA A 96 40.53 1.77 15.50
CA ALA A 96 41.31 2.23 16.65
C ALA A 96 42.84 2.16 16.36
N ARG A 97 43.26 1.31 15.41
CA ARG A 97 44.67 1.20 14.98
C ARG A 97 45.03 2.19 13.87
N VAL A 98 44.10 2.55 12.99
CA VAL A 98 44.34 3.43 11.83
C VAL A 98 44.03 4.92 12.11
N PHE A 99 43.14 5.22 13.06
CA PHE A 99 42.65 6.58 13.29
C PHE A 99 43.36 7.29 14.43
N ARG A 100 43.65 8.58 14.21
CA ARG A 100 44.45 9.41 15.12
C ARG A 100 43.62 10.12 16.19
N SER A 101 42.30 10.20 16.02
CA SER A 101 41.41 10.90 16.96
C SER A 101 39.92 10.51 16.80
N PRO A 102 39.08 10.79 17.82
CA PRO A 102 37.62 10.65 17.71
C PRO A 102 37.01 11.44 16.55
N LYS A 103 37.60 12.60 16.21
CA LYS A 103 37.17 13.42 15.07
C LYS A 103 37.25 12.63 13.75
N ASP A 104 38.33 11.86 13.57
CA ASP A 104 38.52 11.03 12.37
C ASP A 104 37.47 9.89 12.32
N GLY A 105 37.15 9.30 13.47
CA GLY A 105 36.10 8.30 13.61
C GLY A 105 34.74 8.83 13.15
N PHE A 106 34.31 9.99 13.67
CA PHE A 106 33.05 10.61 13.25
C PHE A 106 33.04 11.01 11.77
N HIS A 107 34.18 11.50 11.24
CA HIS A 107 34.26 11.92 9.83
C HIS A 107 34.02 10.76 8.84
N ARG A 108 34.33 9.53 9.24
CA ARG A 108 34.20 8.33 8.41
C ARG A 108 32.86 7.60 8.59
N LEU A 109 31.98 8.04 9.49
CA LEU A 109 30.68 7.43 9.72
C LEU A 109 29.86 7.19 8.44
N PRO A 110 29.74 8.14 7.48
CA PRO A 110 29.00 7.92 6.24
C PRO A 110 29.52 6.75 5.40
N PHE A 111 30.83 6.52 5.43
CA PHE A 111 31.46 5.42 4.70
C PHE A 111 31.15 4.06 5.36
N PHE A 112 31.19 3.99 6.70
CA PHE A 112 30.91 2.76 7.44
C PHE A 112 29.44 2.39 7.51
N ASN A 113 28.56 3.37 7.51
CA ASN A 113 27.12 3.11 7.51
C ASN A 113 26.72 2.14 6.37
N LYS A 114 27.34 2.27 5.19
CA LYS A 114 27.12 1.40 4.02
C LYS A 114 27.51 -0.07 4.23
N THR A 115 28.32 -0.37 5.23
CA THR A 115 28.73 -1.76 5.56
C THR A 115 27.93 -2.36 6.71
N PHE A 116 27.07 -1.57 7.36
CA PHE A 116 26.26 -1.99 8.50
C PHE A 116 24.78 -2.07 8.17
N ASN A 117 24.31 -1.21 7.28
CA ASN A 117 22.89 -1.00 7.05
C ASN A 117 22.62 -0.56 5.61
N ASP A 118 21.54 -1.08 5.02
CA ASP A 118 21.05 -0.70 3.70
C ASP A 118 19.68 0.01 3.77
N THR A 119 19.18 0.35 4.97
CA THR A 119 17.89 1.02 5.16
C THR A 119 17.99 2.54 5.33
N LYS A 120 19.17 3.07 5.66
CA LYS A 120 19.40 4.49 5.98
C LYS A 120 20.77 4.95 5.56
N GLU A 121 20.91 6.23 5.27
CA GLU A 121 22.16 6.95 5.08
C GLU A 121 22.48 7.90 6.23
N ILE A 122 23.74 7.91 6.68
CA ILE A 122 24.27 8.92 7.59
C ILE A 122 25.08 9.94 6.79
N ARG A 123 24.76 11.22 6.96
CA ARG A 123 25.47 12.35 6.35
C ARG A 123 25.93 13.33 7.41
N ILE A 124 27.11 13.93 7.20
CA ILE A 124 27.63 14.97 8.09
C ILE A 124 27.11 16.31 7.57
N VAL A 125 26.18 16.92 8.29
CA VAL A 125 25.61 18.23 7.92
C VAL A 125 26.52 19.35 8.36
N ARG A 126 26.97 19.30 9.63
CA ARG A 126 28.00 20.22 10.15
C ARG A 126 29.20 19.41 10.62
N PRO A 127 30.38 19.61 10.01
CA PRO A 127 31.60 18.92 10.42
C PRO A 127 32.00 19.35 11.83
N THR A 128 32.84 18.56 12.50
CA THR A 128 33.24 18.82 13.90
C THR A 128 33.81 20.24 14.08
N PHE A 129 33.19 21.01 14.98
CA PHE A 129 33.63 22.33 15.39
C PHE A 129 33.75 22.41 16.92
N TYR A 130 34.53 23.37 17.41
CA TYR A 130 34.67 23.61 18.85
C TYR A 130 33.57 24.56 19.32
N ASP A 131 32.76 24.11 20.27
CA ASP A 131 31.74 24.92 20.92
C ASP A 131 32.33 25.60 22.17
N LYS A 132 32.52 26.92 22.07
CA LYS A 132 33.09 27.73 23.15
C LYS A 132 32.26 27.71 24.43
N SER A 133 30.93 27.53 24.31
CA SER A 133 30.02 27.58 25.46
C SER A 133 30.14 26.33 26.33
N SER A 134 30.14 25.14 25.70
CA SER A 134 30.26 23.86 26.39
C SER A 134 31.71 23.40 26.59
N LYS A 135 32.69 24.09 25.97
CA LYS A 135 34.11 23.69 25.90
C LYS A 135 34.30 22.27 25.33
N ASN A 136 33.36 21.81 24.51
CA ASN A 136 33.38 20.50 23.88
C ASN A 136 33.44 20.64 22.35
N LEU A 137 33.78 19.54 21.68
CA LEU A 137 33.61 19.41 20.24
C LEU A 137 32.17 19.01 19.94
N ARG A 138 31.60 19.59 18.90
CA ARG A 138 30.23 19.34 18.46
C ARG A 138 30.22 19.01 16.97
N LEU A 139 29.38 18.07 16.56
CA LEU A 139 29.08 17.80 15.15
C LEU A 139 27.58 17.55 14.97
N VAL A 140 27.08 17.79 13.76
CA VAL A 140 25.67 17.54 13.44
C VAL A 140 25.60 16.52 12.32
N LEU A 141 24.95 15.40 12.61
CA LEU A 141 24.69 14.31 11.68
C LEU A 141 23.23 14.36 11.24
N GLN A 142 22.99 13.95 10.01
CA GLN A 142 21.67 13.66 9.46
C GLN A 142 21.59 12.16 9.21
N VAL A 143 20.52 11.54 9.68
CA VAL A 143 20.21 10.13 9.38
C VAL A 143 18.91 10.11 8.60
N ARG A 144 18.98 9.66 7.34
CA ARG A 144 17.83 9.63 6.44
C ARG A 144 17.57 8.20 5.99
N PHE A 145 16.35 7.72 6.17
CA PHE A 145 15.89 6.46 5.61
C PHE A 145 15.85 6.51 4.09
N HIS A 146 16.12 5.39 3.43
CA HIS A 146 15.90 5.28 1.99
C HIS A 146 14.40 5.38 1.68
N ASP A 147 14.07 5.88 0.48
CA ASP A 147 12.68 6.18 0.11
C ASP A 147 11.81 4.91 -0.03
N ASP A 148 12.43 3.72 -0.10
CA ASP A 148 11.80 2.40 -0.15
C ASP A 148 11.57 1.76 1.23
N PHE A 149 12.04 2.40 2.32
CA PHE A 149 11.88 1.91 3.69
C PHE A 149 10.96 2.82 4.51
N ASP A 150 9.93 2.27 5.16
CA ASP A 150 9.07 3.02 6.09
C ASP A 150 9.81 3.26 7.42
N PRO A 151 10.12 4.53 7.79
CA PRO A 151 10.78 4.85 9.05
C PRO A 151 10.05 4.30 10.29
N ASN A 152 8.73 4.17 10.23
CA ASN A 152 7.91 3.68 11.34
C ASN A 152 8.06 2.18 11.60
N ARG A 153 8.83 1.46 10.78
CA ARG A 153 9.17 0.06 11.03
C ARG A 153 10.43 -0.11 11.88
N ASP A 154 11.22 0.96 12.08
CA ASP A 154 12.52 0.87 12.75
C ASP A 154 12.70 1.85 13.91
N TYR A 155 11.89 1.67 14.94
CA TYR A 155 12.01 2.43 16.18
C TYR A 155 13.17 1.96 17.07
N ILE A 156 13.51 0.68 17.04
CA ILE A 156 14.59 0.09 17.86
C ILE A 156 15.99 0.43 17.33
N GLY A 157 16.11 0.69 16.03
CA GLY A 157 17.37 1.02 15.38
C GLY A 157 17.91 2.41 15.73
N ASP A 158 17.05 3.40 16.03
CA ASP A 158 17.50 4.73 16.46
C ASP A 158 18.29 4.70 17.79
N PRO A 159 17.72 4.23 18.92
CA PRO A 159 18.45 4.22 20.18
C PRO A 159 19.73 3.37 20.07
N TYR A 160 19.69 2.27 19.31
CA TYR A 160 20.86 1.46 19.01
C TYR A 160 21.96 2.22 18.27
N LEU A 161 21.62 2.90 17.17
CA LEU A 161 22.57 3.71 16.41
C LEU A 161 23.15 4.85 17.26
N ARG A 162 22.31 5.50 18.08
CA ARG A 162 22.76 6.54 19.02
C ARG A 162 23.72 5.99 20.05
N GLY A 163 23.51 4.76 20.54
CA GLY A 163 24.46 4.05 21.39
C GLY A 163 25.81 3.85 20.71
N ILE A 164 25.82 3.36 19.47
CA ILE A 164 27.04 3.18 18.68
C ILE A 164 27.79 4.51 18.55
N ILE A 165 27.10 5.56 18.08
CA ILE A 165 27.67 6.90 17.89
C ILE A 165 28.19 7.47 19.22
N SER A 166 27.46 7.27 20.31
CA SER A 166 27.86 7.69 21.65
C SER A 166 29.17 7.03 22.09
N SER A 167 29.38 5.76 21.76
CA SER A 167 30.57 5.01 22.19
C SER A 167 31.86 5.29 21.41
N ILE A 168 31.79 6.00 20.28
CA ILE A 168 32.96 6.29 19.43
C ILE A 168 34.15 6.88 20.20
N PRO A 169 34.00 7.92 21.05
CA PRO A 169 35.14 8.49 21.78
C PRO A 169 35.79 7.50 22.76
N SER A 170 35.05 6.49 23.23
CA SER A 170 35.56 5.49 24.18
C SER A 170 36.64 4.61 23.58
N LEU A 171 36.73 4.49 22.24
CA LEU A 171 37.86 3.84 21.55
C LEU A 171 39.22 4.53 21.86
N TRP A 172 39.19 5.82 22.24
CA TRP A 172 40.37 6.59 22.64
C TRP A 172 40.44 6.82 24.16
N GLY A 173 39.68 6.06 24.96
CA GLY A 173 39.62 6.19 26.41
C GLY A 173 39.05 7.54 26.87
N LEU A 174 38.15 8.12 26.08
CA LEU A 174 37.35 9.28 26.47
C LEU A 174 35.96 8.84 26.93
N PRO A 175 35.26 9.66 27.72
CA PRO A 175 33.85 9.44 28.01
C PRO A 175 33.01 9.39 26.71
N PRO A 176 31.92 8.60 26.69
CA PRO A 176 30.99 8.56 25.56
C PRO A 176 30.48 9.95 25.17
N ALA A 177 30.21 10.15 23.88
CA ALA A 177 29.60 11.38 23.37
C ALA A 177 28.14 11.50 23.82
N ALA A 178 27.71 12.72 24.14
CA ALA A 178 26.30 13.02 24.34
C ALA A 178 25.63 13.15 22.96
N VAL A 179 24.58 12.36 22.72
CA VAL A 179 23.83 12.35 21.44
C VAL A 179 22.39 12.77 21.70
N LYS A 180 22.01 13.94 21.20
CA LYS A 180 20.63 14.46 21.23
C LYS A 180 20.00 14.30 19.86
N GLU A 181 18.73 13.94 19.81
CA GLU A 181 17.94 13.83 18.59
C GLU A 181 16.81 14.88 18.60
N PRO A 182 17.09 16.13 18.20
CA PRO A 182 16.07 17.18 18.17
C PRO A 182 14.96 16.96 17.12
N LEU A 183 15.25 16.22 16.04
CA LEU A 183 14.31 15.94 14.96
C LEU A 183 14.35 14.44 14.70
N ASN A 184 13.18 13.84 14.55
CA ASN A 184 13.02 12.44 14.17
C ASN A 184 11.85 12.28 13.15
N PRO A 185 11.90 11.26 12.28
CA PRO A 185 10.91 11.06 11.23
C PRO A 185 9.66 10.28 11.67
N TYR A 186 9.60 9.87 12.93
CA TYR A 186 8.58 8.97 13.42
C TYR A 186 7.23 9.67 13.53
N ASP A 187 6.17 8.93 13.20
CA ASP A 187 4.82 9.32 13.55
C ASP A 187 4.59 9.01 15.04
N PRO A 188 4.35 10.02 15.89
CA PRO A 188 4.14 9.79 17.31
C PRO A 188 2.87 8.97 17.57
N VAL A 189 1.87 9.01 16.67
CA VAL A 189 0.66 8.20 16.83
C VAL A 189 0.98 6.73 16.69
N LYS A 190 1.67 6.34 15.61
CA LYS A 190 2.12 4.95 15.40
C LYS A 190 3.12 4.51 16.47
N LEU A 191 4.10 5.37 16.79
CA LEU A 191 5.14 5.06 17.77
C LEU A 191 4.58 4.69 19.15
N PHE A 192 3.55 5.37 19.65
CA PHE A 192 2.99 5.07 20.98
C PHE A 192 1.74 4.18 20.95
N THR A 193 1.35 3.67 19.78
CA THR A 193 0.19 2.75 19.62
C THR A 193 0.62 1.37 19.13
N GLU A 194 1.57 1.30 18.20
CA GLU A 194 1.95 0.06 17.50
C GLU A 194 3.28 -0.52 18.02
N GLU A 195 4.24 0.30 18.44
CA GLU A 195 5.56 -0.17 18.89
C GLU A 195 5.46 -0.94 20.23
N PRO A 196 5.83 -2.24 20.29
CA PRO A 196 5.68 -3.07 21.48
C PRO A 196 6.35 -2.52 22.74
N GLU A 197 7.43 -1.75 22.59
CA GLU A 197 8.19 -1.18 23.72
C GLU A 197 7.54 0.08 24.31
N LEU A 198 6.61 0.73 23.57
CA LEU A 198 6.04 2.01 23.95
C LEU A 198 4.52 1.98 24.10
N ALA A 199 3.83 1.13 23.35
CA ALA A 199 2.39 0.93 23.44
C ALA A 199 1.89 0.59 24.87
N PRO A 200 2.60 -0.24 25.68
CA PRO A 200 2.17 -0.58 27.04
C PRO A 200 2.05 0.61 28.00
N TYR A 201 2.68 1.76 27.70
CA TYR A 201 2.54 2.96 28.52
C TYR A 201 1.19 3.68 28.33
N GLY A 202 0.39 3.28 27.33
CA GLY A 202 -1.02 3.70 27.21
C GLY A 202 -1.22 5.19 26.95
N LEU A 203 -0.33 5.82 26.17
CA LEU A 203 -0.43 7.26 25.85
C LEU A 203 -1.61 7.58 24.95
N SER A 204 -2.11 6.64 24.15
CA SER A 204 -3.23 6.83 23.23
C SER A 204 -3.18 8.17 22.48
N PRO A 205 -2.07 8.47 21.78
CA PRO A 205 -1.88 9.74 21.09
C PRO A 205 -2.94 9.98 20.01
N THR A 206 -3.50 11.19 19.95
CA THR A 206 -4.35 11.66 18.85
C THR A 206 -3.89 13.03 18.36
N ILE A 207 -4.01 13.25 17.06
CA ILE A 207 -3.78 14.58 16.47
C ILE A 207 -5.14 15.19 16.16
N GLU A 208 -5.54 16.17 16.95
CA GLU A 208 -6.82 16.89 16.81
C GLU A 208 -6.53 18.33 16.38
N GLY A 209 -6.92 18.67 15.14
CA GLY A 209 -6.55 19.94 14.51
C GLY A 209 -5.03 20.10 14.41
N ASN A 210 -4.47 21.04 15.18
CA ASN A 210 -3.03 21.34 15.23
C ASN A 210 -2.37 20.92 16.55
N GLN A 211 -3.01 20.07 17.35
CA GLN A 211 -2.51 19.67 18.66
C GLN A 211 -2.33 18.16 18.74
N LEU A 212 -1.19 17.73 19.29
CA LEU A 212 -0.97 16.36 19.73
C LEU A 212 -1.50 16.24 21.15
N ILE A 213 -2.51 15.41 21.33
CA ILE A 213 -3.12 15.09 22.61
C ILE A 213 -2.69 13.70 23.02
N VAL A 214 -2.26 13.54 24.27
CA VAL A 214 -1.89 12.24 24.84
C VAL A 214 -2.51 12.08 26.21
N ARG A 215 -2.69 10.84 26.63
CA ARG A 215 -3.00 10.48 28.01
C ARG A 215 -1.71 10.47 28.82
N ASP A 216 -1.63 11.31 29.84
CA ASP A 216 -0.49 11.34 30.76
C ASP A 216 -0.50 10.07 31.63
N PRO A 217 0.56 9.24 31.60
CA PRO A 217 0.62 7.99 32.38
C PRO A 217 0.53 8.19 33.89
N ILE A 218 0.94 9.36 34.41
CA ILE A 218 0.98 9.63 35.85
C ILE A 218 -0.38 10.14 36.32
N SER A 219 -0.94 11.14 35.63
CA SER A 219 -2.20 11.77 36.04
C SER A 219 -3.45 11.09 35.47
N GLY A 220 -3.31 10.28 34.41
CA GLY A 220 -4.41 9.63 33.70
C GLY A 220 -5.25 10.55 32.82
N ASN A 221 -4.99 11.86 32.85
CA ASN A 221 -5.73 12.88 32.12
C ASN A 221 -5.22 13.05 30.69
N LYS A 222 -6.10 13.47 29.78
CA LYS A 222 -5.70 13.94 28.45
C LYS A 222 -5.03 15.30 28.56
N VAL A 223 -3.85 15.45 27.98
CA VAL A 223 -3.07 16.67 27.97
C VAL A 223 -2.59 16.98 26.56
N VAL A 224 -2.53 18.27 26.23
CA VAL A 224 -1.87 18.73 24.99
C VAL A 224 -0.37 18.59 25.19
N ALA A 225 0.25 17.65 24.47
CA ALA A 225 1.68 17.36 24.57
C ALA A 225 2.51 17.95 23.42
N GLY A 226 1.87 18.34 22.32
CA GLY A 226 2.56 18.95 21.21
C GLY A 226 1.66 19.78 20.31
N LYS A 227 2.29 20.48 19.37
CA LYS A 227 1.61 21.31 18.37
C LYS A 227 2.20 21.13 16.98
N LYS A 228 1.38 21.27 15.96
CA LYS A 228 1.80 21.27 14.56
C LYS A 228 2.57 22.56 14.26
N ILE A 229 3.67 22.43 13.53
CA ILE A 229 4.58 23.50 13.14
C ILE A 229 5.00 23.34 11.68
N ILE A 230 5.54 24.41 11.08
CA ILE A 230 6.18 24.38 9.76
C ILE A 230 7.69 24.42 9.96
N LEU A 231 8.41 23.44 9.41
CA LEU A 231 9.86 23.41 9.46
C LEU A 231 10.46 24.46 8.53
N VAL A 232 11.41 25.22 9.04
CA VAL A 232 12.12 26.26 8.29
C VAL A 232 13.51 25.74 7.94
N PRO A 233 13.87 25.63 6.65
CA PRO A 233 15.17 25.13 6.25
C PRO A 233 16.25 26.19 6.53
N GLU A 234 17.39 25.74 7.03
CA GLU A 234 18.62 26.53 7.15
C GLU A 234 19.54 26.25 5.96
N ARG A 235 20.17 27.28 5.40
CA ARG A 235 21.14 27.10 4.30
C ARG A 235 22.50 26.69 4.86
N ILE A 236 22.95 25.48 4.50
CA ILE A 236 24.29 24.97 4.82
C ILE A 236 24.93 24.53 3.50
N ASN A 237 26.09 25.12 3.17
CA ASN A 237 26.80 24.85 1.92
C ASN A 237 25.90 24.98 0.66
N GLY A 238 24.97 25.92 0.67
CA GLY A 238 24.02 26.15 -0.44
C GLY A 238 22.81 25.22 -0.47
N GLN A 239 22.74 24.19 0.38
CA GLN A 239 21.60 23.28 0.50
C GLN A 239 20.69 23.66 1.68
N GLY A 240 19.37 23.55 1.50
CA GLY A 240 18.40 23.75 2.58
C GLY A 240 18.30 22.49 3.45
N VAL A 241 18.58 22.62 4.75
CA VAL A 241 18.54 21.52 5.72
C VAL A 241 17.72 21.95 6.94
N TYR A 242 16.80 21.10 7.39
CA TYR A 242 16.00 21.30 8.59
C TYR A 242 16.81 20.86 9.81
N LEU A 243 17.11 21.81 10.71
CA LEU A 243 17.87 21.55 11.93
C LEU A 243 17.07 21.79 13.21
N GLY A 244 15.75 22.00 13.07
CA GLY A 244 14.83 22.25 14.17
C GLY A 244 14.35 23.69 14.27
N LYS A 245 14.76 24.57 13.36
CA LYS A 245 14.10 25.87 13.19
C LYS A 245 12.69 25.66 12.62
N TYR A 246 11.71 26.35 13.20
CA TYR A 246 10.32 26.27 12.78
C TYR A 246 9.62 27.62 12.88
N SER A 247 8.48 27.72 12.20
CA SER A 247 7.50 28.78 12.36
C SER A 247 6.16 28.20 12.82
N GLU A 248 5.38 29.02 13.50
CA GLU A 248 4.02 28.65 13.88
C GLU A 248 3.08 28.72 12.68
N LEU A 249 2.01 27.92 12.71
CA LEU A 249 0.95 28.00 11.71
C LEU A 249 0.17 29.31 11.89
N PRO A 250 0.03 30.14 10.84
CA PRO A 250 -0.60 31.45 10.95
C PRO A 250 -2.10 31.37 11.32
N THR A 251 -2.80 30.28 11.02
CA THR A 251 -4.20 30.05 11.42
C THR A 251 -4.53 28.55 11.41
N PRO A 252 -5.45 28.02 12.27
CA PRO A 252 -5.79 26.59 12.29
C PRO A 252 -6.35 26.04 10.98
N SER A 253 -6.90 26.92 10.13
CA SER A 253 -7.49 26.63 8.82
C SER A 253 -6.60 26.96 7.63
N SER A 254 -5.36 27.43 7.84
CA SER A 254 -4.45 27.77 6.76
C SER A 254 -4.01 26.51 6.02
N GLN A 255 -4.25 26.46 4.71
CA GLN A 255 -3.67 25.43 3.86
C GLN A 255 -2.16 25.64 3.79
N VAL A 256 -1.41 24.61 4.17
CA VAL A 256 0.04 24.56 4.07
C VAL A 256 0.42 24.50 2.59
N GLY A 257 1.40 25.33 2.17
CA GLY A 257 1.84 25.33 0.78
C GLY A 257 2.41 23.96 0.36
N PRO A 258 2.36 23.58 -0.93
CA PRO A 258 2.80 22.26 -1.40
C PRO A 258 4.28 21.94 -1.07
N ASP A 259 5.12 22.97 -0.91
CA ASP A 259 6.55 22.84 -0.60
C ASP A 259 6.89 22.93 0.90
N GLU A 260 5.92 23.26 1.76
CA GLU A 260 6.15 23.42 3.19
C GLU A 260 6.08 22.06 3.91
N LYS A 261 7.08 21.78 4.76
CA LYS A 261 7.14 20.55 5.54
C LYS A 261 6.60 20.77 6.94
N THR A 262 5.49 20.12 7.26
CA THR A 262 4.92 20.16 8.61
C THR A 262 5.52 19.10 9.51
N ALA A 263 5.61 19.41 10.80
CA ALA A 263 6.08 18.51 11.84
C ALA A 263 5.28 18.73 13.14
N ILE A 264 5.51 17.88 14.14
CA ILE A 264 4.90 18.00 15.47
C ILE A 264 5.99 18.37 16.48
N LEU A 265 5.91 19.57 17.05
CA LEU A 265 6.77 20.01 18.15
C LEU A 265 6.18 19.56 19.48
N ILE A 266 6.96 18.84 20.28
CA ILE A 266 6.58 18.50 21.65
C ILE A 266 6.72 19.73 22.54
N THR A 267 5.60 20.16 23.13
CA THR A 267 5.51 21.35 23.99
C THR A 267 5.55 21.00 25.47
N LYS A 268 5.23 19.75 25.82
CA LYS A 268 5.23 19.27 27.21
C LYS A 268 5.97 17.93 27.30
N THR A 269 6.88 17.84 28.27
CA THR A 269 7.56 16.57 28.57
C THR A 269 6.57 15.61 29.23
N ILE A 270 6.47 14.39 28.69
CA ILE A 270 5.67 13.29 29.24
C ILE A 270 6.62 12.21 29.73
N THR A 271 6.48 11.86 30.99
CA THR A 271 7.35 10.90 31.67
C THR A 271 6.53 9.82 32.35
N THR A 272 7.20 8.72 32.62
CA THR A 272 6.73 7.66 33.52
C THR A 272 7.67 7.62 34.72
N THR A 273 7.41 6.73 35.68
CA THR A 273 8.28 6.52 36.84
C THR A 273 9.70 6.09 36.44
N SER A 274 9.86 5.40 35.30
CA SER A 274 11.14 4.79 34.89
C SER A 274 11.79 5.46 33.67
N ARG A 275 11.04 6.21 32.86
CA ARG A 275 11.55 6.74 31.58
C ARG A 275 10.80 7.98 31.09
N ILE A 276 11.51 8.86 30.38
CA ILE A 276 10.94 9.96 29.58
C ILE A 276 10.42 9.40 28.26
N LEU A 277 9.14 9.64 27.94
CA LEU A 277 8.49 9.15 26.73
C LEU A 277 8.47 10.22 25.62
N LEU A 278 8.07 11.43 25.97
CA LEU A 278 8.14 12.60 25.09
C LEU A 278 8.93 13.69 25.79
N LYS A 279 9.90 14.31 25.12
CA LYS A 279 10.65 15.41 25.70
C LYS A 279 10.31 16.73 25.04
N GLN A 280 10.04 17.75 25.84
CA GLN A 280 9.81 19.10 25.34
C GLN A 280 10.98 19.56 24.44
N GLY A 281 10.62 20.08 23.27
CA GLY A 281 11.56 20.54 22.24
C GLY A 281 11.93 19.49 21.19
N GLU A 282 11.54 18.22 21.36
CA GLU A 282 11.64 17.22 20.29
C GLU A 282 10.63 17.51 19.18
N ILE A 283 11.02 17.19 17.95
CA ILE A 283 10.19 17.38 16.76
C ILE A 283 10.03 16.04 16.04
N PHE A 284 8.78 15.60 15.94
CA PHE A 284 8.36 14.37 15.26
C PHE A 284 7.83 14.66 13.86
N MET A 285 7.71 13.61 13.03
CA MET A 285 7.28 13.69 11.62
C MET A 285 8.18 14.59 10.76
N ALA A 286 9.47 14.69 11.11
CA ALA A 286 10.46 15.36 10.29
C ALA A 286 10.84 14.50 9.06
N PRO A 287 11.43 15.07 8.00
CA PRO A 287 11.86 14.27 6.83
C PRO A 287 13.04 13.32 7.10
N TYR A 288 13.76 13.50 8.22
CA TYR A 288 14.93 12.72 8.63
C TYR A 288 15.25 13.00 10.10
N SER A 289 16.09 12.16 10.70
CA SER A 289 16.63 12.43 12.03
C SER A 289 17.83 13.37 11.95
N ILE A 290 17.92 14.28 12.92
CA ILE A 290 19.13 15.08 13.16
C ILE A 290 19.72 14.64 14.49
N LEU A 291 21.00 14.25 14.49
CA LEU A 291 21.74 13.91 15.70
C LEU A 291 22.77 15.00 16.00
N ASP A 292 22.60 15.64 17.13
CA ASP A 292 23.53 16.61 17.69
C ASP A 292 24.47 15.91 18.68
N VAL A 293 25.72 15.74 18.26
CA VAL A 293 26.72 14.94 18.97
C VAL A 293 27.75 15.86 19.60
N THR A 294 27.90 15.78 20.92
CA THR A 294 28.86 16.56 21.70
C THR A 294 29.84 15.65 22.43
N PHE A 295 31.14 15.91 22.31
CA PHE A 295 32.18 15.06 22.91
C PHE A 295 33.40 15.87 23.34
N ARG A 296 34.17 15.34 24.30
CA ARG A 296 35.35 16.03 24.84
C ARG A 296 36.48 16.09 23.80
N PRO A 297 37.25 17.19 23.76
CA PRO A 297 38.46 17.26 22.95
C PRO A 297 39.47 16.18 23.38
N PHE A 298 40.16 15.59 22.41
CA PHE A 298 41.22 14.61 22.68
C PHE A 298 42.54 15.33 23.04
N PRO A 299 43.13 15.12 24.24
CA PRO A 299 44.31 15.85 24.68
C PRO A 299 45.57 15.58 23.81
N PHE A 300 46.35 16.63 23.55
CA PHE A 300 47.57 16.57 22.72
C PHE A 300 48.63 15.56 23.23
N LEU A 301 48.81 15.44 24.55
CA LEU A 301 49.78 14.50 25.15
C LEU A 301 49.44 13.02 24.88
N ARG A 302 48.15 12.66 24.84
CA ARG A 302 47.71 11.30 24.49
C ARG A 302 47.89 11.00 22.99
N ARG A 303 47.81 12.02 22.14
CA ARG A 303 48.10 11.93 20.70
C ARG A 303 49.58 11.64 20.43
N LEU A 304 50.49 12.16 21.25
CA LEU A 304 51.93 11.87 21.17
C LEU A 304 52.27 10.46 21.67
N LEU A 305 51.67 10.02 22.79
CA LEU A 305 51.86 8.69 23.36
C LEU A 305 51.31 7.55 22.49
N GLN A 306 50.21 7.76 21.75
CA GLN A 306 49.73 6.78 20.77
C GLN A 306 50.69 6.61 19.59
N ALA A 307 51.40 7.67 19.18
CA ALA A 307 52.45 7.58 18.16
C ALA A 307 53.72 6.85 18.66
N LEU A 308 53.86 6.69 19.99
CA LEU A 308 54.98 6.02 20.66
C LEU A 308 54.66 4.58 21.10
N ARG A 309 53.46 4.04 20.80
CA ARG A 309 53.20 2.60 21.01
C ARG A 309 54.18 1.78 20.17
N PRO A 310 54.88 0.78 20.74
CA PRO A 310 55.85 0.00 19.98
C PRO A 310 55.14 -0.68 18.81
N HIS A 311 55.65 -0.47 17.60
CA HIS A 311 55.37 -1.34 16.47
C HIS A 311 55.94 -2.72 16.83
N GLY A 312 55.09 -3.62 17.34
CA GLY A 312 55.48 -4.97 17.67
C GLY A 312 55.89 -5.73 16.40
N ARG A 313 57.18 -6.10 16.33
CA ARG A 313 57.85 -7.05 15.41
C ARG A 313 57.51 -6.92 13.91
N SER A 314 58.43 -6.22 13.24
CA SER A 314 58.47 -5.86 11.82
C SER A 314 58.63 -6.99 10.78
N ASN A 315 58.36 -8.26 11.09
CA ASN A 315 58.45 -9.33 10.07
C ASN A 315 57.10 -10.00 9.76
N GLU A 316 56.19 -10.12 10.74
CA GLU A 316 54.81 -10.57 10.46
C GLU A 316 53.91 -9.41 10.02
N THR A 317 54.15 -8.20 10.55
CA THR A 317 53.38 -7.02 10.14
C THR A 317 53.64 -6.64 8.71
N ASP A 318 54.84 -6.80 8.15
CA ASP A 318 55.08 -6.46 6.73
C ASP A 318 54.46 -7.51 5.81
N PHE A 319 54.44 -8.79 6.19
CA PHE A 319 53.77 -9.86 5.43
C PHE A 319 52.24 -9.75 5.51
N LEU A 320 51.69 -9.39 6.67
CA LEU A 320 50.25 -9.12 6.85
C LEU A 320 49.83 -7.77 6.29
N LEU A 321 50.67 -6.72 6.31
CA LEU A 321 50.34 -5.43 5.70
C LEU A 321 50.43 -5.55 4.18
N THR A 322 51.42 -6.28 3.64
CA THR A 322 51.45 -6.61 2.21
C THR A 322 50.30 -7.54 1.83
N ASP A 323 49.98 -8.60 2.58
CA ASP A 323 48.77 -9.42 2.33
C ASP A 323 47.48 -8.62 2.51
N THR A 324 47.39 -7.71 3.48
CA THR A 324 46.20 -6.84 3.65
C THR A 324 46.15 -5.77 2.57
N ILE A 325 47.28 -5.24 2.11
CA ILE A 325 47.36 -4.28 0.99
C ILE A 325 47.07 -4.99 -0.33
N GLU A 326 47.55 -6.21 -0.53
CA GLU A 326 47.28 -7.06 -1.69
C GLU A 326 45.80 -7.45 -1.68
N ARG A 327 45.25 -7.94 -0.56
CA ARG A 327 43.81 -8.19 -0.39
C ARG A 327 42.96 -6.93 -0.48
N LEU A 328 43.44 -5.78 -0.03
CA LEU A 328 42.76 -4.49 -0.20
C LEU A 328 42.86 -4.01 -1.64
N ARG A 329 43.96 -4.29 -2.33
CA ARG A 329 44.16 -3.96 -3.74
C ARG A 329 43.31 -4.87 -4.61
N GLU A 330 43.30 -6.17 -4.36
CA GLU A 330 42.38 -7.16 -4.92
C GLU A 330 40.94 -6.80 -4.59
N ASN A 331 40.61 -6.39 -3.35
CA ASN A 331 39.28 -5.88 -3.04
C ASN A 331 38.97 -4.57 -3.75
N VAL A 332 39.92 -3.66 -3.92
CA VAL A 332 39.73 -2.39 -4.61
C VAL A 332 39.60 -2.61 -6.11
N GLU A 333 40.32 -3.57 -6.68
CA GLU A 333 40.25 -4.00 -8.07
C GLU A 333 38.96 -4.77 -8.33
N ALA A 334 38.60 -5.73 -7.47
CA ALA A 334 37.32 -6.43 -7.48
C ALA A 334 36.15 -5.45 -7.27
N LYS A 335 36.29 -4.47 -6.39
CA LYS A 335 35.30 -3.41 -6.17
C LYS A 335 35.24 -2.43 -7.34
N ARG A 336 36.36 -2.10 -7.99
CA ARG A 336 36.38 -1.30 -9.22
C ARG A 336 35.74 -2.05 -10.37
N ALA A 337 36.00 -3.35 -10.49
CA ALA A 337 35.35 -4.23 -11.45
C ALA A 337 33.85 -4.34 -11.16
N ALA A 338 33.46 -4.49 -9.89
CA ALA A 338 32.06 -4.48 -9.45
C ALA A 338 31.40 -3.12 -9.67
N TYR A 339 32.10 -1.99 -9.45
CA TYR A 339 31.59 -0.66 -9.76
C TYR A 339 31.45 -0.44 -11.26
N ALA A 340 32.40 -0.91 -12.07
CA ALA A 340 32.29 -0.85 -13.53
C ALA A 340 31.14 -1.74 -14.04
N ALA A 341 30.94 -2.92 -13.45
CA ALA A 341 29.80 -3.78 -13.73
C ALA A 341 28.48 -3.14 -13.25
N LEU A 342 28.50 -2.46 -12.10
CA LEU A 342 27.36 -1.71 -11.58
C LEU A 342 27.03 -0.49 -12.45
N GLU A 343 28.02 0.21 -12.98
CA GLU A 343 27.81 1.31 -13.93
C GLU A 343 27.25 0.80 -15.26
N ARG A 344 27.74 -0.35 -15.76
CA ARG A 344 27.17 -1.00 -16.96
C ARG A 344 25.73 -1.43 -16.74
N THR A 345 25.44 -2.15 -15.65
CA THR A 345 24.07 -2.57 -15.32
C THR A 345 23.16 -1.39 -15.00
N ASN A 346 23.65 -0.32 -14.37
CA ASN A 346 22.87 0.90 -14.19
C ASN A 346 22.59 1.62 -15.51
N ALA A 347 23.53 1.60 -16.47
CA ALA A 347 23.32 2.13 -17.81
C ALA A 347 22.28 1.30 -18.58
N GLU A 348 22.37 -0.02 -18.51
CA GLU A 348 21.39 -0.96 -19.07
C GLU A 348 20.01 -0.79 -18.43
N LEU A 349 19.92 -0.68 -17.10
CA LEU A 349 18.68 -0.42 -16.36
C LEU A 349 18.09 0.94 -16.73
N LYS A 350 18.92 1.96 -16.93
CA LYS A 350 18.47 3.28 -17.37
C LYS A 350 17.87 3.22 -18.77
N GLU A 351 18.45 2.42 -19.66
CA GLU A 351 17.92 2.24 -21.01
C GLU A 351 16.64 1.37 -21.01
N ALA A 352 16.63 0.25 -20.29
CA ALA A 352 15.44 -0.57 -20.08
C ALA A 352 14.28 0.23 -19.45
N LYS A 353 14.57 1.13 -18.49
CA LYS A 353 13.57 2.03 -17.91
C LYS A 353 13.01 3.02 -18.93
N LYS A 354 13.83 3.53 -19.85
CA LYS A 354 13.34 4.39 -20.94
C LYS A 354 12.46 3.61 -21.91
N GLU A 355 12.86 2.39 -22.27
CA GLU A 355 12.04 1.52 -23.13
C GLU A 355 10.69 1.20 -22.49
N LEU A 356 10.70 0.87 -21.19
CA LEU A 356 9.48 0.60 -20.44
C LEU A 356 8.58 1.84 -20.33
N ALA A 357 9.17 3.03 -20.17
CA ALA A 357 8.41 4.28 -20.21
C ALA A 357 7.80 4.55 -21.61
N ARG A 358 8.52 4.24 -22.70
CA ARG A 358 7.97 4.33 -24.06
C ARG A 358 6.82 3.35 -24.27
N TYR A 359 6.99 2.11 -23.81
CA TYR A 359 5.96 1.08 -23.89
C TYR A 359 4.71 1.45 -23.08
N ALA A 360 4.88 1.98 -21.87
CA ALA A 360 3.78 2.48 -21.04
C ALA A 360 2.99 3.59 -21.73
N ALA A 361 3.69 4.58 -22.31
CA ALA A 361 3.05 5.67 -23.06
C ALA A 361 2.28 5.16 -24.29
N GLU A 362 2.84 4.18 -25.01
CA GLU A 362 2.14 3.57 -26.14
C GLU A 362 0.92 2.75 -25.70
N LEU A 363 1.03 2.03 -24.58
CA LEU A 363 -0.07 1.25 -24.02
C LEU A 363 -1.22 2.17 -23.55
N GLU A 364 -0.91 3.26 -22.86
CA GLU A 364 -1.90 4.27 -22.46
C GLU A 364 -2.64 4.84 -23.68
N ARG A 365 -1.90 5.13 -24.77
CA ARG A 365 -2.50 5.57 -26.03
C ARG A 365 -3.44 4.52 -26.62
N ARG A 366 -3.02 3.25 -26.67
CA ARG A 366 -3.85 2.15 -27.16
C ARG A 366 -5.10 1.93 -26.29
N VAL A 367 -4.98 2.05 -24.96
CA VAL A 367 -6.12 1.94 -24.04
C VAL A 367 -7.11 3.08 -24.29
N ALA A 368 -6.62 4.31 -24.45
CA ALA A 368 -7.47 5.45 -24.77
C ALA A 368 -8.21 5.27 -26.11
N GLU A 369 -7.50 4.83 -27.16
CA GLU A 369 -8.09 4.54 -28.48
C GLU A 369 -9.15 3.42 -28.40
N ARG A 370 -8.86 2.32 -27.71
CA ARG A 370 -9.82 1.21 -27.55
C ARG A 370 -11.02 1.59 -26.70
N THR A 371 -10.82 2.40 -25.66
CA THR A 371 -11.92 2.89 -24.82
C THR A 371 -12.85 3.78 -25.63
N ALA A 372 -12.31 4.66 -26.48
CA ALA A 372 -13.12 5.49 -27.38
C ALA A 372 -13.93 4.63 -28.38
N GLN A 373 -13.29 3.62 -29.00
CA GLN A 373 -13.97 2.68 -29.90
C GLN A 373 -15.11 1.91 -29.21
N LEU A 374 -14.91 1.47 -27.95
CA LEU A 374 -15.93 0.76 -27.19
C LEU A 374 -17.13 1.66 -26.84
N VAL A 375 -16.87 2.93 -26.52
CA VAL A 375 -17.95 3.91 -26.26
C VAL A 375 -18.78 4.13 -27.52
N GLU A 376 -18.14 4.27 -28.68
CA GLU A 376 -18.82 4.43 -29.97
C GLU A 376 -19.65 3.18 -30.34
N ALA A 377 -19.05 2.00 -30.25
CA ALA A 377 -19.75 0.74 -30.53
C ALA A 377 -20.95 0.53 -29.58
N ARG A 378 -20.82 0.90 -28.30
CA ARG A 378 -21.93 0.85 -27.34
C ARG A 378 -23.06 1.80 -27.71
N ALA A 379 -22.75 3.01 -28.17
CA ALA A 379 -23.76 3.97 -28.62
C ALA A 379 -24.54 3.41 -29.83
N GLN A 380 -23.84 2.85 -30.82
CA GLN A 380 -24.46 2.22 -31.99
C GLN A 380 -25.36 1.03 -31.62
N LEU A 381 -24.93 0.18 -30.68
CA LEU A 381 -25.74 -0.94 -30.19
C LEU A 381 -27.03 -0.48 -29.49
N LEU A 382 -26.95 0.59 -28.70
CA LEU A 382 -28.13 1.16 -28.04
C LEU A 382 -29.13 1.72 -29.05
N GLU A 383 -28.63 2.43 -30.07
CA GLU A 383 -29.46 2.93 -31.16
C GLU A 383 -30.14 1.80 -31.95
N LEU A 384 -29.36 0.77 -32.31
CA LEU A 384 -29.88 -0.39 -33.02
C LEU A 384 -30.94 -1.14 -32.20
N ASN A 385 -30.69 -1.36 -30.91
CA ASN A 385 -31.65 -2.00 -30.02
C ASN A 385 -32.96 -1.20 -29.93
N SER A 386 -32.88 0.12 -29.79
CA SER A 386 -34.07 0.97 -29.76
C SER A 386 -34.85 0.90 -31.07
N SER A 387 -34.17 0.91 -32.22
CA SER A 387 -34.82 0.81 -33.53
C SER A 387 -35.48 -0.55 -33.74
N LEU A 388 -34.82 -1.63 -33.33
CA LEU A 388 -35.38 -2.99 -33.40
C LEU A 388 -36.60 -3.14 -32.48
N GLN A 389 -36.54 -2.63 -31.26
CA GLN A 389 -37.68 -2.64 -30.34
C GLN A 389 -38.90 -1.95 -30.95
N GLN A 390 -38.73 -0.76 -31.54
CA GLN A 390 -39.82 -0.05 -32.23
C GLN A 390 -40.40 -0.85 -33.41
N LYS A 391 -39.55 -1.50 -34.21
CA LYS A 391 -40.02 -2.34 -35.34
C LYS A 391 -40.80 -3.55 -34.87
N VAL A 392 -40.32 -4.23 -33.82
CA VAL A 392 -41.01 -5.40 -33.25
C VAL A 392 -42.38 -5.00 -32.70
N GLU A 393 -42.45 -3.90 -31.95
CA GLU A 393 -43.70 -3.40 -31.38
C GLU A 393 -44.72 -3.03 -32.48
N ALA A 394 -44.27 -2.36 -33.54
CA ALA A 394 -45.12 -2.04 -34.68
C ALA A 394 -45.68 -3.29 -35.38
N GLN A 395 -44.85 -4.32 -35.57
CA GLN A 395 -45.28 -5.59 -36.18
C GLN A 395 -46.26 -6.37 -35.30
N LEU A 396 -46.07 -6.37 -33.98
CA LEU A 396 -46.99 -7.01 -33.05
C LEU A 396 -48.38 -6.36 -33.10
N LEU A 397 -48.43 -5.02 -33.15
CA LEU A 397 -49.68 -4.28 -33.27
C LEU A 397 -50.41 -4.58 -34.59
N GLU A 398 -49.67 -4.74 -35.69
CA GLU A 398 -50.25 -5.12 -36.99
C GLU A 398 -50.84 -6.53 -36.94
N LEU A 399 -50.13 -7.49 -36.34
CA LEU A 399 -50.61 -8.85 -36.15
C LEU A 399 -51.87 -8.91 -35.26
N GLU A 400 -51.93 -8.11 -34.19
CA GLU A 400 -53.12 -8.01 -33.36
C GLU A 400 -54.33 -7.47 -34.13
N ARG A 401 -54.15 -6.43 -34.96
CA ARG A 401 -55.22 -5.91 -35.83
C ARG A 401 -55.71 -6.98 -36.81
N HIS A 402 -54.80 -7.74 -37.42
CA HIS A 402 -55.17 -8.86 -38.30
C HIS A 402 -55.92 -9.96 -37.54
N ARG A 403 -55.55 -10.24 -36.28
CA ARG A 403 -56.21 -11.23 -35.44
C ARG A 403 -57.64 -10.81 -35.07
N GLU A 404 -57.87 -9.55 -34.76
CA GLU A 404 -59.21 -9.02 -34.48
C GLU A 404 -60.11 -9.07 -35.73
N LEU A 405 -59.57 -8.75 -36.92
CA LEU A 405 -60.32 -8.87 -38.19
C LEU A 405 -60.77 -10.30 -38.50
N ARG A 406 -59.99 -11.33 -38.10
CA ARG A 406 -60.37 -12.74 -38.29
C ARG A 406 -61.63 -13.14 -37.51
N ARG A 407 -61.99 -12.45 -36.42
CA ARG A 407 -63.18 -12.79 -35.61
C ARG A 407 -64.50 -12.48 -36.30
N TYR A 408 -64.50 -11.57 -37.26
CA TYR A 408 -65.70 -11.12 -37.98
C TYR A 408 -65.87 -11.78 -39.35
N LEU A 409 -65.00 -12.73 -39.71
CA LEU A 409 -65.03 -13.45 -40.98
C LEU A 409 -65.29 -14.95 -40.73
N PRO A 410 -66.22 -15.60 -41.46
CA PRO A 410 -66.40 -17.04 -41.39
C PRO A 410 -65.07 -17.79 -41.65
N PRO A 411 -64.76 -18.86 -40.90
CA PRO A 411 -63.43 -19.49 -40.91
C PRO A 411 -62.93 -19.88 -42.31
N LYS A 412 -63.82 -20.43 -43.16
CA LYS A 412 -63.50 -20.85 -44.54
C LYS A 412 -63.17 -19.67 -45.47
N ILE A 413 -63.70 -18.48 -45.19
CA ILE A 413 -63.41 -17.26 -45.96
C ILE A 413 -62.10 -16.64 -45.48
N ALA A 414 -61.88 -16.57 -44.17
CA ALA A 414 -60.63 -16.07 -43.59
C ALA A 414 -59.41 -16.88 -44.03
N GLU A 415 -59.51 -18.21 -44.07
CA GLU A 415 -58.44 -19.07 -44.57
C GLU A 415 -58.17 -18.88 -46.07
N ARG A 416 -59.21 -18.71 -46.89
CA ARG A 416 -59.05 -18.42 -48.32
C ARG A 416 -58.42 -17.06 -48.58
N ILE A 417 -58.78 -16.02 -47.82
CA ILE A 417 -58.17 -14.68 -47.95
C ILE A 417 -56.68 -14.72 -47.57
N LEU A 418 -56.33 -15.43 -46.49
CA LEU A 418 -54.93 -15.58 -46.07
C LEU A 418 -54.09 -16.38 -47.07
N LYS A 419 -54.70 -17.35 -47.78
CA LYS A 419 -54.00 -18.23 -48.72
C LYS A 419 -53.90 -17.67 -50.13
N ASP A 420 -54.97 -17.03 -50.62
CA ASP A 420 -55.09 -16.57 -52.02
C ASP A 420 -54.87 -15.04 -52.16
N GLY A 421 -54.70 -14.32 -51.04
CA GLY A 421 -54.39 -12.89 -51.03
C GLY A 421 -55.38 -12.03 -51.82
N THR A 422 -54.87 -11.25 -52.77
CA THR A 422 -55.63 -10.23 -53.54
C THR A 422 -56.50 -10.79 -54.67
N GLU A 423 -56.53 -12.11 -54.90
CA GLU A 423 -57.32 -12.72 -56.00
C GLU A 423 -58.72 -13.17 -55.59
N PHE A 424 -59.09 -13.04 -54.32
CA PHE A 424 -60.40 -13.43 -53.80
C PHE A 424 -61.54 -12.56 -54.41
N GLY A 425 -62.46 -13.16 -55.17
CA GLY A 425 -63.68 -12.51 -55.67
C GLY A 425 -63.79 -12.26 -57.18
N ARG A 426 -62.81 -12.68 -58.00
CA ARG A 426 -62.81 -12.37 -59.45
C ARG A 426 -63.71 -13.22 -60.36
N ASN A 427 -64.30 -14.32 -59.89
CA ASN A 427 -65.12 -15.21 -60.74
C ASN A 427 -66.54 -15.40 -60.16
N LEU A 428 -67.54 -14.76 -60.79
CA LEU A 428 -68.96 -15.03 -60.50
C LEU A 428 -69.40 -16.33 -61.17
N GLN A 429 -70.04 -17.23 -60.42
CA GLN A 429 -70.57 -18.49 -60.94
C GLN A 429 -72.05 -18.64 -60.60
N ARG A 430 -72.85 -19.08 -61.57
CA ARG A 430 -74.24 -19.47 -61.36
C ARG A 430 -74.28 -20.92 -60.86
N LYS A 431 -74.98 -21.19 -59.76
CA LYS A 431 -75.16 -22.54 -59.20
C LYS A 431 -76.62 -22.83 -58.92
N PHE A 432 -77.01 -24.09 -59.09
CA PHE A 432 -78.27 -24.60 -58.55
C PHE A 432 -78.08 -24.84 -57.07
N MET A 433 -79.02 -24.35 -56.27
CA MET A 433 -78.94 -24.38 -54.81
C MET A 433 -80.28 -24.84 -54.24
N THR A 434 -80.22 -25.57 -53.13
CA THR A 434 -81.43 -25.95 -52.39
C THR A 434 -81.56 -25.02 -51.19
N ILE A 435 -82.74 -24.40 -51.01
CA ILE A 435 -83.00 -23.51 -49.89
C ILE A 435 -83.94 -24.22 -48.91
N VAL A 436 -83.55 -24.24 -47.63
CA VAL A 436 -84.33 -24.78 -46.53
C VAL A 436 -84.78 -23.63 -45.64
N PHE A 437 -86.08 -23.65 -45.30
CA PHE A 437 -86.69 -22.78 -44.30
C PHE A 437 -87.12 -23.64 -43.11
N SER A 438 -86.72 -23.25 -41.91
CA SER A 438 -87.07 -23.90 -40.65
C SER A 438 -87.62 -22.86 -39.70
N ASP A 439 -88.60 -23.22 -38.88
CA ASP A 439 -89.26 -22.33 -37.91
C ASP A 439 -89.70 -23.11 -36.65
N ILE A 440 -89.78 -22.45 -35.49
CA ILE A 440 -90.15 -23.11 -34.22
C ILE A 440 -91.67 -23.18 -34.09
N ARG A 441 -92.20 -24.39 -33.86
CA ARG A 441 -93.64 -24.59 -33.71
C ARG A 441 -94.15 -23.93 -32.41
N ASN A 442 -95.27 -23.22 -32.51
CA ASN A 442 -95.95 -22.52 -31.41
C ASN A 442 -95.08 -21.45 -30.71
N PHE A 443 -94.06 -20.91 -31.38
CA PHE A 443 -93.14 -19.93 -30.80
C PHE A 443 -93.85 -18.69 -30.26
N SER A 444 -94.84 -18.14 -30.96
CA SER A 444 -95.58 -16.95 -30.51
C SER A 444 -96.26 -17.14 -29.14
N SER A 445 -96.71 -18.36 -28.81
CA SER A 445 -97.29 -18.64 -27.50
C SER A 445 -96.24 -18.79 -26.40
N ILE A 446 -95.03 -19.24 -26.76
CA ILE A 446 -93.89 -19.34 -25.83
C ILE A 446 -93.39 -17.95 -25.47
N THR A 447 -93.29 -17.04 -26.45
CA THR A 447 -92.84 -15.66 -26.23
C THR A 447 -93.76 -14.83 -25.35
N ASP A 448 -95.06 -15.13 -25.29
CA ASP A 448 -96.00 -14.43 -24.41
C ASP A 448 -95.84 -14.81 -22.93
N SER A 449 -95.11 -15.89 -22.62
CA SER A 449 -95.00 -16.47 -21.28
C SER A 449 -93.60 -16.36 -20.66
N LEU A 450 -92.61 -15.86 -21.40
CA LEU A 450 -91.21 -15.77 -20.98
C LEU A 450 -90.73 -14.32 -20.98
N GLU A 451 -89.81 -14.00 -20.06
CA GLU A 451 -89.14 -12.69 -20.06
C GLU A 451 -88.16 -12.57 -21.24
N PRO A 452 -87.87 -11.34 -21.73
CA PRO A 452 -87.02 -11.12 -22.91
C PRO A 452 -85.63 -11.77 -22.82
N GLU A 453 -84.99 -11.76 -21.65
CA GLU A 453 -83.66 -12.35 -21.43
C GLU A 453 -83.69 -13.88 -21.63
N GLU A 454 -84.76 -14.53 -21.19
CA GLU A 454 -84.94 -15.98 -21.30
C GLU A 454 -85.23 -16.39 -22.75
N ILE A 455 -86.00 -15.58 -23.49
CA ILE A 455 -86.25 -15.78 -24.93
C ILE A 455 -84.94 -15.66 -25.71
N VAL A 456 -84.12 -14.65 -25.41
CA VAL A 456 -82.83 -14.45 -26.07
C VAL A 456 -81.90 -15.63 -25.79
N GLN A 457 -81.87 -16.13 -24.55
CA GLN A 457 -81.06 -17.31 -24.22
C GLN A 457 -81.54 -18.56 -24.97
N LEU A 458 -82.86 -18.83 -24.98
CA LEU A 458 -83.44 -19.95 -25.72
C LEU A 458 -83.13 -19.89 -27.22
N LEU A 459 -83.31 -18.73 -27.84
CA LEU A 459 -82.99 -18.53 -29.26
C LEU A 459 -81.50 -18.70 -29.53
N ASN A 460 -80.61 -18.21 -28.65
CA ASN A 460 -79.17 -18.38 -28.82
C ASN A 460 -78.76 -19.85 -28.74
N GLU A 461 -79.32 -20.62 -27.80
CA GLU A 461 -79.07 -22.05 -27.67
C GLU A 461 -79.59 -22.81 -28.90
N TYR A 462 -80.83 -22.57 -29.32
CA TYR A 462 -81.41 -23.16 -30.53
C TYR A 462 -80.61 -22.83 -31.79
N HIS A 463 -80.27 -21.56 -32.00
CA HIS A 463 -79.48 -21.14 -33.17
C HIS A 463 -78.10 -21.78 -33.15
N SER A 464 -77.44 -21.88 -32.00
CA SER A 464 -76.10 -22.49 -31.90
C SER A 464 -76.14 -23.95 -32.34
N GLU A 465 -77.07 -24.74 -31.80
CA GLU A 465 -77.23 -26.17 -32.16
C GLU A 465 -77.60 -26.35 -33.64
N MET A 466 -78.56 -25.55 -34.14
CA MET A 466 -78.96 -25.62 -35.54
C MET A 466 -77.84 -25.21 -36.50
N ILE A 467 -77.05 -24.19 -36.16
CA ILE A 467 -75.91 -23.74 -36.96
C ILE A 467 -74.83 -24.81 -37.02
N GLU A 468 -74.54 -25.48 -35.90
CA GLU A 468 -73.60 -26.60 -35.88
C GLU A 468 -74.06 -27.74 -36.81
N ILE A 469 -75.34 -28.11 -36.74
CA ILE A 469 -75.93 -29.13 -37.63
C ILE A 469 -75.83 -28.69 -39.10
N VAL A 470 -76.19 -27.43 -39.41
CA VAL A 470 -76.11 -26.90 -40.77
C VAL A 470 -74.68 -27.00 -41.30
N HIS A 471 -73.70 -26.61 -40.50
CA HIS A 471 -72.29 -26.71 -40.88
C HIS A 471 -71.81 -28.16 -41.00
N SER A 472 -72.26 -29.09 -40.15
CA SER A 472 -71.87 -30.50 -40.20
C SER A 472 -72.35 -31.18 -41.49
N TYR A 473 -73.52 -30.79 -42.01
CA TYR A 473 -74.05 -31.27 -43.28
C TYR A 473 -73.63 -30.43 -44.50
N GLY A 474 -72.72 -29.47 -44.31
CA GLY A 474 -72.15 -28.68 -45.41
C GLY A 474 -73.06 -27.56 -45.93
N GLY A 475 -74.15 -27.25 -45.24
CA GLY A 475 -75.00 -26.09 -45.53
C GLY A 475 -74.34 -24.79 -45.08
N THR A 476 -74.82 -23.69 -45.66
CA THR A 476 -74.42 -22.34 -45.26
C THR A 476 -75.67 -21.59 -44.79
N LEU A 477 -75.60 -21.06 -43.56
CA LEU A 477 -76.64 -20.18 -43.05
C LEU A 477 -76.61 -18.86 -43.83
N ASN A 478 -77.73 -18.52 -44.48
CA ASN A 478 -77.88 -17.25 -45.17
C ASN A 478 -78.33 -16.16 -44.20
N LYS A 479 -79.42 -16.43 -43.47
CA LYS A 479 -80.06 -15.44 -42.59
C LYS A 479 -80.88 -16.12 -41.49
N ILE A 480 -80.91 -15.48 -40.32
CA ILE A 480 -81.82 -15.77 -39.20
C ILE A 480 -82.97 -14.75 -39.24
N MET A 481 -84.22 -15.21 -39.09
CA MET A 481 -85.43 -14.40 -39.17
C MET A 481 -86.35 -14.72 -37.98
N GLY A 482 -86.04 -14.13 -36.82
CA GLY A 482 -86.75 -14.45 -35.58
C GLY A 482 -86.39 -15.84 -35.09
N ASP A 483 -87.39 -16.70 -34.96
CA ASP A 483 -87.31 -18.14 -34.69
C ASP A 483 -87.00 -18.99 -35.94
N GLY A 484 -87.04 -18.36 -37.12
CA GLY A 484 -86.79 -19.00 -38.40
C GLY A 484 -85.34 -18.95 -38.88
N LEU A 485 -84.91 -19.99 -39.62
CA LEU A 485 -83.61 -20.08 -40.28
C LEU A 485 -83.76 -20.25 -41.80
N VAL A 486 -82.95 -19.50 -42.56
CA VAL A 486 -82.79 -19.66 -44.00
C VAL A 486 -81.41 -20.22 -44.31
N ILE A 487 -81.38 -21.43 -44.84
CA ILE A 487 -80.16 -22.19 -45.11
C ILE A 487 -80.11 -22.52 -46.60
N PHE A 488 -78.92 -22.47 -47.20
CA PHE A 488 -78.72 -23.00 -48.55
C PHE A 488 -77.63 -24.08 -48.59
N PHE A 489 -77.79 -24.99 -49.54
CA PHE A 489 -76.82 -26.05 -49.88
C PHE A 489 -76.37 -25.90 -51.33
#